data_AF-A0A966K2M6-F1
#
_entry.id   AF-A0A966K2M6-F1
#
_cell.length_a   1.000
_cell.length_b   1.000
_cell.length_c   1.000
_cell.angle_alpha   90.00
_cell.angle_beta   90.00
_cell.angle_gamma   90.00
#
_symmetry.space_group_name_H-M   'P 1'
#
loop_
_entity.id
_entity.type
_entity.pdbx_description
1 polymer ?
#
loop_
_entity_poly.entity_id
_entity_poly.type
_entity_poly.pdbx_seq_one_letter_code
_entity_poly.pdbx_strand_id
1 'polypeptide(L)'
;KILALIGSLGLLPGFIVAAIVGYITGEISWTIEWGLAVPAVGDVYSQTSPLSIGFPPTEMYLEVLPLVIIGYLLLFGDFVTGIEVIKEGQEKRPDEIIDIDINRSHNSVGIRNAIGAIVNPFFPTQGALWTGVHVVVIERWKQGKEAMGSLFDGIHSYYLMGIPFLFFVVPFIDVMEPLMIVALGVTLILTGLACSYIAMSLATKNSEKAVSLVTAVLIAFGGEYMWLGILIGLILSYALVDNKDIENG
;
A
#
# COMPACT_ATOMS: atom_id res chain seq x y z
N LYS A 1 -7.59 -17.46 24.40
CA LYS A 1 -8.41 -16.22 24.51
C LYS A 1 -7.54 -14.97 24.52
N ILE A 2 -6.58 -14.81 25.44
CA ILE A 2 -5.70 -13.62 25.49
C ILE A 2 -4.81 -13.49 24.23
N LEU A 3 -4.16 -14.57 23.79
CA LEU A 3 -3.35 -14.55 22.55
C LEU A 3 -4.18 -14.26 21.29
N ALA A 4 -5.43 -14.73 21.24
CA ALA A 4 -6.34 -14.43 20.15
C ALA A 4 -6.79 -12.96 20.17
N LEU A 5 -6.95 -12.38 21.36
CA LEU A 5 -7.22 -10.96 21.53
C LEU A 5 -6.03 -10.11 21.09
N ILE A 6 -4.80 -10.48 21.49
CA ILE A 6 -3.58 -9.80 21.07
C ILE A 6 -3.41 -9.90 19.54
N GLY A 7 -3.64 -11.09 18.96
CA GLY A 7 -3.62 -11.29 17.51
C GLY A 7 -4.70 -10.49 16.77
N SER A 8 -5.85 -10.22 17.41
CA SER A 8 -6.92 -9.40 16.82
C SER A 8 -6.62 -7.90 16.79
N LEU A 9 -5.61 -7.43 17.54
CA LEU A 9 -5.19 -6.03 17.54
C LEU A 9 -4.27 -5.67 16.36
N GLY A 10 -4.01 -6.62 15.46
CA GLY A 10 -3.23 -6.40 14.24
C GLY A 10 -1.81 -5.94 14.55
N LEU A 11 -1.47 -4.74 14.09
CA LEU A 11 -0.11 -4.16 14.22
C LEU A 11 0.15 -3.51 15.59
N LEU A 12 -0.89 -3.26 16.40
CA LEU A 12 -0.78 -2.52 17.66
C LEU A 12 0.21 -3.14 18.68
N PRO A 13 0.27 -4.48 18.88
CA PRO A 13 1.25 -5.08 19.78
C PRO A 13 2.70 -4.83 19.32
N GLY A 14 2.95 -4.86 18.01
CA GLY A 14 4.26 -4.55 17.43
C GLY A 14 4.66 -3.09 17.69
N PHE A 15 3.71 -2.17 17.58
CA PHE A 15 3.92 -0.76 17.92
C PHE A 15 4.30 -0.53 19.37
N ILE A 16 3.62 -1.20 20.30
CA ILE A 16 3.92 -1.08 21.74
C ILE A 16 5.35 -1.55 22.03
N VAL A 17 5.75 -2.69 21.46
CA VAL A 17 7.10 -3.22 21.65
C VAL A 17 8.14 -2.25 21.07
N ALA A 18 7.92 -1.75 19.86
CA ALA A 18 8.86 -0.83 19.23
C ALA A 18 8.95 0.52 19.95
N ALA A 19 7.84 1.04 20.49
CA ALA A 19 7.83 2.23 21.33
C ALA A 19 8.69 2.05 22.60
N ILE A 20 8.52 0.91 23.28
CA ILE A 20 9.29 0.61 24.51
C ILE A 20 10.78 0.47 24.18
N VAL A 21 11.13 -0.28 23.13
CA VAL A 21 12.52 -0.48 22.72
C VAL A 21 13.15 0.83 22.31
N GLY A 22 12.50 1.62 21.45
CA GLY A 22 13.01 2.91 21.00
C GLY A 22 13.21 3.91 22.13
N TYR A 23 12.36 3.86 23.16
CA TYR A 23 12.56 4.67 24.37
C TYR A 23 13.78 4.22 25.18
N ILE A 24 13.95 2.90 25.38
CA ILE A 24 15.07 2.34 26.15
C ILE A 24 16.41 2.60 25.44
N THR A 25 16.45 2.54 24.11
CA THR A 25 17.66 2.83 23.33
C THR A 25 17.95 4.33 23.21
N GLY A 26 16.99 5.20 23.58
CA GLY A 26 17.09 6.65 23.44
C GLY A 26 16.85 7.15 22.02
N GLU A 27 16.39 6.29 21.10
CA GLU A 27 16.00 6.66 19.73
C GLU A 27 14.67 7.42 19.67
N ILE A 28 13.81 7.20 20.66
CA ILE A 28 12.51 7.86 20.80
C ILE A 28 12.50 8.68 22.09
N SER A 29 12.16 9.96 21.95
CA SER A 29 11.86 10.85 23.07
C SER A 29 10.50 11.49 22.84
N TRP A 30 9.74 11.66 23.93
CA TRP A 30 8.45 12.31 23.88
C TRP A 30 8.51 13.62 24.64
N THR A 31 8.12 14.70 23.96
CA THR A 31 7.83 15.99 24.58
C THR A 31 6.35 16.25 24.36
N ILE A 32 5.54 15.96 25.37
CA ILE A 32 4.08 16.02 25.26
C ILE A 32 3.61 17.42 25.65
N GLU A 33 3.02 18.14 24.70
CA GLU A 33 2.34 19.39 24.89
C GLU A 33 0.82 19.17 25.00
N TRP A 34 0.19 19.92 25.90
CA TRP A 34 -1.26 19.88 26.07
C TRP A 34 -1.91 20.99 25.24
N GLY A 35 -2.79 20.60 24.32
CA GLY A 35 -3.49 21.56 23.49
C GLY A 35 -4.40 20.93 22.45
N LEU A 36 -5.12 21.79 21.75
CA LEU A 36 -5.83 21.44 20.53
C LEU A 36 -5.12 22.11 19.35
N ALA A 37 -4.84 21.33 18.31
CA ALA A 37 -4.28 21.83 17.07
C ALA A 37 -5.38 21.98 16.02
N VAL A 38 -5.25 22.98 15.17
CA VAL A 38 -6.05 23.07 13.94
C VAL A 38 -5.11 22.64 12.80
N PRO A 39 -5.40 21.53 12.09
CA PRO A 39 -4.59 21.12 10.95
C PRO A 39 -4.49 22.23 9.91
N ALA A 40 -3.27 22.49 9.41
CA ALA A 40 -2.95 23.57 8.49
C ALA A 40 -3.41 23.27 7.04
N VAL A 41 -4.68 22.91 6.86
CA VAL A 41 -5.26 22.50 5.56
C VAL A 41 -5.16 23.62 4.53
N GLY A 42 -5.37 24.87 4.94
CA GLY A 42 -5.26 26.04 4.05
C GLY A 42 -3.83 26.25 3.54
N ASP A 43 -2.83 26.10 4.41
CA ASP A 43 -1.42 26.24 4.03
C ASP A 43 -1.02 25.14 3.06
N VAL A 44 -1.38 23.88 3.35
CA VAL A 44 -1.13 22.75 2.45
C VAL A 44 -1.78 22.99 1.09
N TYR A 45 -3.05 23.40 1.05
CA TYR A 45 -3.74 23.69 -0.21
C TYR A 45 -3.02 24.80 -1.00
N SER A 46 -2.68 25.90 -0.33
CA SER A 46 -2.07 27.06 -0.99
C SER A 46 -0.68 26.78 -1.57
N GLN A 47 0.05 25.83 -0.99
CA GLN A 47 1.40 25.44 -1.39
C GLN A 47 1.45 24.28 -2.38
N THR A 48 0.41 23.44 -2.44
CA THR A 48 0.45 22.20 -3.24
C THR A 48 -0.52 22.21 -4.41
N SER A 49 -1.71 22.81 -4.27
CA SER A 49 -2.75 22.74 -5.30
C SER A 49 -2.36 23.54 -6.55
N PRO A 50 -2.42 22.95 -7.77
CA PRO A 50 -2.24 23.67 -9.03
C PRO A 50 -3.24 24.81 -9.22
N LEU A 51 -4.39 24.78 -8.52
CA LEU A 51 -5.35 25.88 -8.52
C LEU A 51 -4.84 27.11 -7.74
N SER A 52 -3.89 26.93 -6.83
CA SER A 52 -3.25 28.00 -6.06
C SER A 52 -1.90 28.42 -6.66
N ILE A 53 -1.03 27.45 -6.96
CA ILE A 53 0.34 27.72 -7.44
C ILE A 53 0.47 27.77 -8.97
N GLY A 54 -0.58 27.42 -9.71
CA GLY A 54 -0.56 27.25 -11.16
C GLY A 54 -0.20 25.82 -11.59
N PHE A 55 -0.53 25.49 -12.84
CA PHE A 55 -0.14 24.20 -13.41
C PHE A 55 1.34 24.18 -13.80
N PRO A 56 2.01 23.01 -13.67
CA PRO A 56 3.36 22.82 -14.19
C PRO A 56 3.46 23.14 -15.69
N PRO A 57 4.66 23.54 -16.18
CA PRO A 57 4.90 23.74 -17.60
C PRO A 57 4.84 22.40 -18.37
N THR A 58 4.47 22.43 -19.65
CA THR A 58 4.27 21.25 -20.51
C THR A 58 5.52 20.36 -20.57
N GLU A 59 6.70 20.97 -20.53
CA GLU A 59 8.00 20.30 -20.54
C GLU A 59 8.13 19.32 -19.36
N MET A 60 7.67 19.72 -18.16
CA MET A 60 7.70 18.87 -16.98
C MET A 60 6.82 17.63 -17.14
N TYR A 61 5.69 17.73 -17.84
CA TYR A 61 4.83 16.57 -18.11
C TYR A 61 5.51 15.54 -19.03
N LEU A 62 6.32 16.00 -19.99
CA LEU A 62 7.07 15.12 -20.88
C LEU A 62 8.24 14.45 -20.15
N GLU A 63 8.93 15.20 -19.29
CA GLU A 63 10.04 14.68 -18.47
C GLU A 63 9.60 13.57 -17.51
N VAL A 64 8.41 13.70 -16.90
CA VAL A 64 7.88 12.71 -15.95
C VAL A 64 7.09 11.58 -16.61
N LEU A 65 6.89 11.60 -17.93
CA LEU A 65 6.13 10.57 -18.64
C LEU A 65 6.64 9.13 -18.38
N PRO A 66 7.96 8.86 -18.35
CA PRO A 66 8.46 7.53 -18.00
C PRO A 66 8.06 7.12 -16.57
N LEU A 67 8.10 8.06 -15.63
CA LEU A 67 7.71 7.82 -14.23
C LEU A 67 6.22 7.52 -14.10
N VAL A 68 5.37 8.15 -14.92
CA VAL A 68 3.92 7.88 -14.95
C VAL A 68 3.63 6.44 -15.38
N ILE A 69 4.34 5.93 -16.39
CA ILE A 69 4.20 4.53 -16.84
C ILE A 69 4.59 3.56 -15.71
N ILE A 70 5.69 3.83 -15.02
CA ILE A 70 6.13 3.02 -13.87
C ILE A 70 5.10 3.08 -12.75
N GLY A 71 4.62 4.28 -12.41
CA GLY A 71 3.58 4.47 -11.39
C GLY A 71 2.32 3.67 -11.71
N TYR A 72 1.89 3.63 -12.98
CA TYR A 72 0.79 2.78 -13.42
C TYR A 72 1.08 1.29 -13.30
N LEU A 73 2.28 0.83 -13.65
CA LEU A 73 2.64 -0.59 -13.52
C LEU A 73 2.67 -1.05 -12.06
N LEU A 74 3.15 -0.19 -11.15
CA LEU A 74 3.08 -0.44 -9.71
C LEU A 74 1.61 -0.48 -9.23
N LEU A 75 0.79 0.47 -9.67
CA LEU A 75 -0.66 0.48 -9.38
C LEU A 75 -1.37 -0.78 -9.90
N PHE A 76 -0.97 -1.27 -11.08
CA PHE A 76 -1.49 -2.51 -11.62
C PHE A 76 -1.10 -3.71 -10.73
N GLY A 77 0.13 -3.72 -10.20
CA GLY A 77 0.58 -4.69 -9.20
C GLY A 77 -0.28 -4.69 -7.93
N ASP A 78 -0.69 -3.50 -7.45
CA ASP A 78 -1.62 -3.37 -6.33
C ASP A 78 -2.98 -4.02 -6.64
N PHE A 79 -3.52 -3.80 -7.84
CA PHE A 79 -4.79 -4.45 -8.24
C PHE A 79 -4.66 -5.97 -8.28
N VAL A 80 -3.61 -6.51 -8.92
CA VAL A 80 -3.38 -7.96 -8.95
C VAL A 80 -3.27 -8.52 -7.54
N THR A 81 -2.50 -7.85 -6.68
CA THR A 81 -2.31 -8.28 -5.28
C THR A 81 -3.62 -8.28 -4.51
N GLY A 82 -4.38 -7.18 -4.54
CA GLY A 82 -5.66 -7.08 -3.83
C GLY A 82 -6.66 -8.14 -4.29
N ILE A 83 -6.73 -8.38 -5.60
CA ILE A 83 -7.64 -9.38 -6.17
C ILE A 83 -7.27 -10.78 -5.69
N GLU A 84 -5.98 -11.13 -5.69
CA GLU A 84 -5.53 -12.46 -5.30
C GLU A 84 -5.75 -12.70 -3.79
N VAL A 85 -5.49 -11.71 -2.95
CA VAL A 85 -5.76 -11.81 -1.50
C VAL A 85 -7.27 -11.97 -1.25
N ILE A 86 -8.14 -11.25 -1.97
CA ILE A 86 -9.59 -11.42 -1.85
C ILE A 86 -10.02 -12.83 -2.29
N LYS A 87 -9.50 -13.33 -3.42
CA LYS A 87 -9.81 -14.68 -3.90
C LYS A 87 -9.44 -15.76 -2.89
N GLU A 88 -8.25 -15.66 -2.29
CA GLU A 88 -7.81 -16.57 -1.23
C GLU A 88 -8.75 -16.51 0.00
N GLY A 89 -9.24 -15.31 0.34
CA GLY A 89 -10.21 -15.14 1.42
C GLY A 89 -11.60 -15.70 1.09
N GLN A 90 -12.03 -15.54 -0.17
CA GLN A 90 -13.36 -15.91 -0.67
C GLN A 90 -13.64 -17.41 -0.50
N GLU A 91 -12.61 -18.27 -0.64
CA GLU A 91 -12.71 -19.72 -0.41
C GLU A 91 -13.23 -20.06 1.00
N LYS A 92 -12.93 -19.21 1.99
CA LYS A 92 -13.33 -19.39 3.40
C LYS A 92 -14.62 -18.65 3.76
N ARG A 93 -15.11 -17.77 2.89
CA ARG A 93 -16.31 -16.94 3.11
C ARG A 93 -17.29 -17.05 1.93
N PRO A 94 -17.84 -18.25 1.65
CA PRO A 94 -18.81 -18.42 0.57
C PRO A 94 -20.14 -17.69 0.82
N ASP A 95 -20.37 -17.21 2.06
CA ASP A 95 -21.56 -16.46 2.48
C ASP A 95 -21.60 -15.01 1.97
N GLU A 96 -20.45 -14.42 1.65
CA GLU A 96 -20.33 -13.04 1.15
C GLU A 96 -19.53 -13.04 -0.16
N ILE A 97 -20.22 -12.82 -1.28
CA ILE A 97 -19.59 -12.80 -2.61
C ILE A 97 -19.07 -11.39 -2.89
N ILE A 98 -17.76 -11.28 -3.05
CA ILE A 98 -17.11 -10.01 -3.42
C ILE A 98 -17.02 -9.90 -4.94
N ASP A 99 -17.79 -8.98 -5.52
CA ASP A 99 -17.73 -8.67 -6.96
C ASP A 99 -16.53 -7.77 -7.27
N ILE A 100 -15.54 -8.34 -7.94
CA ILE A 100 -14.31 -7.64 -8.35
C ILE A 100 -14.44 -7.23 -9.82
N ASP A 101 -14.67 -5.93 -10.03
CA ASP A 101 -14.61 -5.31 -11.36
C ASP A 101 -13.34 -4.45 -11.47
N ILE A 102 -12.44 -4.88 -12.36
CA ILE A 102 -11.16 -4.21 -12.60
C ILE A 102 -11.37 -2.86 -13.29
N ASN A 103 -12.30 -2.75 -14.23
CA ASN A 103 -12.58 -1.48 -14.93
C ASN A 103 -13.16 -0.45 -13.96
N ARG A 104 -14.06 -0.89 -13.08
CA ARG A 104 -14.61 -0.05 -12.00
C ARG A 104 -13.50 0.44 -11.08
N SER A 105 -12.58 -0.45 -10.70
CA SER A 105 -11.44 -0.11 -9.84
C SER A 105 -10.49 0.90 -10.50
N HIS A 106 -10.14 0.71 -11.79
CA HIS A 106 -9.30 1.64 -12.54
C HIS A 106 -9.94 3.02 -12.67
N ASN A 107 -11.22 3.08 -13.06
CA ASN A 107 -11.94 4.34 -13.20
C ASN A 107 -12.07 5.06 -11.85
N SER A 108 -12.37 4.33 -10.78
CA SER A 108 -12.48 4.88 -9.44
C SER A 108 -11.16 5.51 -8.99
N VAL A 109 -10.05 4.78 -9.10
CA VAL A 109 -8.72 5.29 -8.71
C VAL A 109 -8.30 6.45 -9.61
N GLY A 110 -8.51 6.36 -10.92
CA GLY A 110 -8.18 7.42 -11.87
C GLY A 110 -8.91 8.73 -11.58
N ILE A 111 -10.23 8.67 -11.36
CA ILE A 111 -11.04 9.85 -11.01
C ILE A 111 -10.60 10.42 -9.65
N ARG A 112 -10.43 9.57 -8.65
CA ARG A 112 -10.03 9.96 -7.30
C ARG A 112 -8.62 10.57 -7.29
N ASN A 113 -7.71 10.06 -8.10
CA ASN A 113 -6.35 10.60 -8.24
C ASN A 113 -6.33 11.89 -9.03
N ALA A 114 -7.14 12.02 -10.10
CA ALA A 114 -7.25 13.26 -10.85
C ALA A 114 -7.80 14.41 -9.98
N ILE A 115 -8.84 14.13 -9.18
CA ILE A 115 -9.37 15.10 -8.22
C ILE A 115 -8.31 15.43 -7.15
N GLY A 116 -7.64 14.40 -6.61
CA GLY A 116 -6.57 14.57 -5.63
C GLY A 116 -5.42 15.44 -6.14
N ALA A 117 -4.97 15.22 -7.38
CA ALA A 117 -3.90 15.97 -8.01
C ALA A 117 -4.23 17.46 -8.18
N ILE A 118 -5.51 17.80 -8.33
CA ILE A 118 -5.97 19.19 -8.47
C ILE A 118 -6.18 19.83 -7.10
N VAL A 119 -6.86 19.13 -6.18
CA VAL A 119 -7.28 19.72 -4.89
C VAL A 119 -6.16 19.72 -3.86
N ASN A 120 -5.41 18.63 -3.73
CA ASN A 120 -4.33 18.49 -2.76
C ASN A 120 -3.36 17.40 -3.23
N PRO A 121 -2.45 17.71 -4.17
CA PRO A 121 -1.52 16.73 -4.70
C PRO A 121 -0.55 16.27 -3.62
N PHE A 122 -0.88 15.12 -3.04
CA PHE A 122 -0.04 14.42 -2.08
C PHE A 122 0.13 12.99 -2.57
N PHE A 123 1.26 12.73 -3.23
CA PHE A 123 1.52 11.46 -3.92
C PHE A 123 1.32 10.21 -3.04
N PRO A 124 1.75 10.18 -1.75
CA PRO A 124 1.59 9.00 -0.91
C PRO A 124 0.14 8.54 -0.71
N THR A 125 -0.85 9.43 -0.89
CA THR A 125 -2.26 9.04 -0.80
C THR A 125 -2.82 8.55 -2.12
N GLN A 126 -2.08 8.60 -3.24
CA GLN A 126 -2.56 8.29 -4.61
C GLN A 126 -2.41 6.82 -5.04
N GLY A 127 -2.15 5.90 -4.10
CA GLY A 127 -2.16 4.45 -4.36
C GLY A 127 -3.57 3.85 -4.46
N ALA A 128 -3.66 2.60 -4.94
CA ALA A 128 -4.90 1.82 -4.95
C ALA A 128 -5.07 0.96 -3.70
N LEU A 129 -3.96 0.48 -3.12
CA LEU A 129 -4.01 -0.53 -2.08
C LEU A 129 -3.00 -0.23 -0.97
N TRP A 130 -3.42 -0.47 0.27
CA TRP A 130 -2.49 -0.66 1.37
C TRP A 130 -2.42 -2.15 1.71
N THR A 131 -1.48 -2.86 1.09
CA THR A 131 -1.43 -4.33 1.11
C THR A 131 -1.37 -4.90 2.52
N GLY A 132 -0.48 -4.39 3.39
CA GLY A 132 -0.36 -4.92 4.75
C GLY A 132 -1.66 -4.89 5.54
N VAL A 133 -2.39 -3.77 5.48
CA VAL A 133 -3.70 -3.65 6.14
C VAL A 133 -4.75 -4.50 5.46
N HIS A 134 -4.76 -4.53 4.13
CA HIS A 134 -5.71 -5.33 3.37
C HIS A 134 -5.60 -6.81 3.73
N VAL A 135 -4.38 -7.34 3.83
CA VAL A 135 -4.12 -8.72 4.29
C VAL A 135 -4.62 -8.93 5.72
N VAL A 136 -4.37 -8.02 6.65
CA VAL A 136 -4.86 -8.13 8.04
C VAL A 136 -6.40 -8.15 8.09
N VAL A 137 -7.06 -7.28 7.32
CA VAL A 137 -8.52 -7.23 7.24
C VAL A 137 -9.06 -8.54 6.65
N ILE A 138 -8.45 -9.07 5.59
CA ILE A 138 -8.87 -10.32 4.96
C ILE A 138 -8.62 -11.52 5.88
N GLU A 139 -7.49 -11.59 6.59
CA GLU A 139 -7.23 -12.64 7.57
C GLU A 139 -8.24 -12.64 8.71
N ARG A 140 -8.73 -11.46 9.11
CA ARG A 140 -9.83 -11.37 10.07
C ARG A 140 -11.17 -11.77 9.44
N TRP A 141 -11.44 -11.34 8.22
CA TRP A 141 -12.65 -11.69 7.47
C TRP A 141 -12.79 -13.21 7.26
N LYS A 142 -11.67 -13.91 6.99
CA LYS A 142 -11.56 -15.37 6.85
C LYS A 142 -11.97 -16.15 8.10
N GLN A 143 -12.01 -15.51 9.27
CA GLN A 143 -12.38 -16.17 10.54
C GLN A 143 -13.90 -16.33 10.71
N GLY A 144 -14.69 -15.83 9.76
CA GLY A 144 -16.14 -16.01 9.72
C GLY A 144 -16.94 -14.78 10.13
N LYS A 145 -18.25 -14.86 9.93
CA LYS A 145 -19.20 -13.75 10.15
C LYS A 145 -19.21 -13.24 11.61
N GLU A 146 -18.94 -14.12 12.58
CA GLU A 146 -18.85 -13.72 14.00
C GLU A 146 -17.64 -12.82 14.28
N ALA A 147 -16.54 -13.02 13.53
CA ALA A 147 -15.32 -12.26 13.67
C ALA A 147 -15.38 -10.91 12.95
N MET A 148 -15.99 -10.90 11.75
CA MET A 148 -16.20 -9.72 10.91
C MET A 148 -17.40 -9.95 10.00
N GLY A 149 -18.42 -9.10 10.14
CA GLY A 149 -19.71 -9.22 9.44
C GLY A 149 -19.54 -9.17 7.92
N SER A 150 -18.97 -8.08 7.43
CA SER A 150 -18.61 -7.89 6.02
C SER A 150 -17.15 -7.48 5.84
N LEU A 151 -16.56 -7.82 4.69
CA LEU A 151 -15.25 -7.28 4.29
C LEU A 151 -15.26 -5.74 4.25
N PHE A 152 -16.38 -5.14 3.79
CA PHE A 152 -16.53 -3.68 3.72
C PHE A 152 -16.57 -3.04 5.11
N ASP A 153 -17.12 -3.71 6.13
CA ASP A 153 -17.11 -3.21 7.51
C ASP A 153 -15.67 -3.13 8.05
N GLY A 154 -14.85 -4.12 7.72
CA GLY A 154 -13.43 -4.14 8.10
C GLY A 154 -12.65 -3.01 7.44
N ILE A 155 -12.81 -2.84 6.12
CA ILE A 155 -12.18 -1.74 5.37
C ILE A 155 -12.66 -0.39 5.89
N HIS A 156 -13.97 -0.23 6.10
CA HIS A 156 -14.54 1.03 6.59
C HIS A 156 -14.06 1.36 8.01
N SER A 157 -14.05 0.39 8.93
CA SER A 157 -13.55 0.58 10.29
C SER A 157 -12.10 1.06 10.30
N TYR A 158 -11.30 0.52 9.38
CA TYR A 158 -9.90 0.93 9.22
C TYR A 158 -9.78 2.40 8.78
N TYR A 159 -10.49 2.80 7.73
CA TYR A 159 -10.47 4.19 7.26
C TYR A 159 -11.13 5.17 8.24
N LEU A 160 -12.16 4.72 8.98
CA LEU A 160 -12.82 5.51 10.02
C LEU A 160 -11.86 5.82 11.18
N MET A 161 -11.06 4.84 11.60
CA MET A 161 -10.00 5.05 12.59
C MET A 161 -8.91 6.01 12.09
N GLY A 162 -8.70 6.07 10.77
CA GLY A 162 -7.80 7.03 10.11
C GLY A 162 -8.37 8.45 9.95
N ILE A 163 -9.61 8.73 10.38
CA ILE A 163 -10.17 10.09 10.33
C ILE A 163 -9.37 11.01 11.26
N PRO A 164 -9.01 12.23 10.82
CA PRO A 164 -8.09 13.12 11.52
C PRO A 164 -8.64 13.74 12.81
N PHE A 165 -9.68 13.17 13.44
CA PHE A 165 -10.14 13.63 14.76
C PHE A 165 -8.99 13.68 15.77
N LEU A 166 -8.07 12.72 15.65
CA LEU A 166 -6.88 12.62 16.49
C LEU A 166 -5.81 13.68 16.18
N PHE A 167 -5.81 14.27 14.98
CA PHE A 167 -4.93 15.39 14.61
C PHE A 167 -5.39 16.75 15.16
N PHE A 168 -6.51 16.80 15.86
CA PHE A 168 -6.90 17.97 16.63
C PHE A 168 -6.37 17.93 18.07
N VAL A 169 -5.83 16.80 18.54
CA VAL A 169 -5.42 16.59 19.93
C VAL A 169 -3.89 16.55 19.98
N VAL A 170 -3.25 17.66 20.36
CA VAL A 170 -1.78 17.79 20.38
C VAL A 170 -1.09 16.69 21.18
N PRO A 171 -1.55 16.31 22.40
CA PRO A 171 -0.93 15.22 23.14
C PRO A 171 -0.88 13.89 22.38
N PHE A 172 -1.87 13.63 21.52
CA PHE A 172 -1.90 12.40 20.73
C PHE A 172 -0.89 12.49 19.58
N ILE A 173 -0.78 13.65 18.93
CA ILE A 173 0.18 13.91 17.86
C ILE A 173 1.60 13.71 18.39
N ASP A 174 1.95 14.33 19.51
CA ASP A 174 3.30 14.25 20.09
C ASP A 174 3.68 12.82 20.48
N VAL A 175 2.71 12.01 20.93
CA VAL A 175 2.94 10.59 21.23
C VAL A 175 3.16 9.78 19.95
N MET A 176 2.43 10.08 18.88
CA MET A 176 2.49 9.35 17.61
C MET A 176 3.65 9.76 16.71
N GLU A 177 4.05 11.03 16.71
CA GLU A 177 5.07 11.59 15.82
C GLU A 177 6.36 10.74 15.78
N PRO A 178 7.01 10.40 16.91
CA PRO A 178 8.22 9.59 16.87
C PRO A 178 7.95 8.13 16.49
N LEU A 179 6.71 7.64 16.64
CA LEU A 179 6.32 6.28 16.25
C LEU A 179 6.01 6.17 14.75
N MET A 180 5.85 7.27 14.03
CA MET A 180 5.53 7.25 12.60
C MET A 180 6.62 6.60 11.75
N ILE A 181 7.90 6.80 12.08
CA ILE A 181 9.02 6.19 11.35
C ILE A 181 9.01 4.66 11.54
N VAL A 182 8.76 4.21 12.77
CA VAL A 182 8.59 2.80 13.09
C VAL A 182 7.39 2.22 12.33
N ALA A 183 6.27 2.95 12.30
CA ALA A 183 5.06 2.55 11.58
C ALA A 183 5.29 2.38 10.09
N LEU A 184 6.01 3.32 9.49
CA LEU A 184 6.40 3.23 8.10
C LEU A 184 7.29 2.00 7.86
N GLY A 185 8.31 1.77 8.70
CA GLY A 185 9.20 0.62 8.57
C GLY A 185 8.47 -0.73 8.63
N VAL A 186 7.65 -0.93 9.66
CA VAL A 186 6.83 -2.16 9.81
C VAL A 186 5.87 -2.32 8.64
N THR A 187 5.25 -1.22 8.18
CA THR A 187 4.34 -1.22 7.04
C THR A 187 5.03 -1.65 5.75
N LEU A 188 6.22 -1.12 5.47
CA LEU A 188 6.99 -1.45 4.27
C LEU A 188 7.45 -2.90 4.29
N ILE A 189 7.92 -3.41 5.44
CA ILE A 189 8.34 -4.81 5.58
C ILE A 189 7.15 -5.75 5.36
N LEU A 190 6.03 -5.53 6.05
CA LEU A 190 4.85 -6.39 5.91
C LEU A 190 4.30 -6.36 4.47
N THR A 191 4.26 -5.17 3.86
CA THR A 191 3.81 -5.01 2.47
C THR A 191 4.76 -5.72 1.51
N GLY A 192 6.07 -5.56 1.67
CA GLY A 192 7.06 -6.26 0.85
C GLY A 192 6.94 -7.78 0.95
N LEU A 193 6.74 -8.32 2.16
CA LEU A 193 6.53 -9.75 2.37
C LEU A 193 5.22 -10.24 1.74
N ALA A 194 4.11 -9.52 1.95
CA ALA A 194 2.81 -9.88 1.40
C ALA A 194 2.81 -9.88 -0.14
N CYS A 195 3.29 -8.80 -0.76
CA CYS A 195 3.40 -8.71 -2.22
C CYS A 195 4.35 -9.79 -2.77
N SER A 196 5.47 -10.07 -2.10
CA SER A 196 6.40 -11.13 -2.52
C SER A 196 5.76 -12.52 -2.44
N TYR A 197 4.99 -12.80 -1.39
CA TYR A 197 4.28 -14.07 -1.23
C TYR A 197 3.27 -14.30 -2.36
N ILE A 198 2.46 -13.29 -2.65
CA ILE A 198 1.47 -13.34 -3.75
C ILE A 198 2.18 -13.46 -5.12
N ALA A 199 3.27 -12.72 -5.35
CA ALA A 199 4.02 -12.85 -6.60
C ALA A 199 4.59 -14.27 -6.79
N MET A 200 5.10 -14.89 -5.71
CA MET A 200 5.61 -16.26 -5.74
C MET A 200 4.51 -17.31 -5.94
N SER A 201 3.28 -17.08 -5.48
CA SER A 201 2.16 -18.00 -5.73
C SER A 201 1.65 -17.92 -7.17
N LEU A 202 1.77 -16.75 -7.82
CA LEU A 202 1.39 -16.55 -9.22
C LEU A 202 2.42 -17.13 -10.22
N ALA A 203 3.72 -17.12 -9.88
CA ALA A 203 4.78 -17.66 -10.73
C ALA A 203 4.87 -19.19 -10.60
N THR A 204 4.31 -19.93 -11.56
CA THR A 204 4.22 -21.39 -11.50
C THR A 204 5.44 -22.06 -12.14
N LYS A 205 5.83 -21.62 -13.34
CA LYS A 205 6.93 -22.21 -14.11
C LYS A 205 8.29 -21.75 -13.62
N ASN A 206 9.32 -22.56 -13.86
CA ASN A 206 10.71 -22.20 -13.53
C ASN A 206 11.16 -20.95 -14.32
N SER A 207 10.73 -20.79 -15.58
CA SER A 207 10.99 -19.59 -16.38
C SER A 207 10.30 -18.35 -15.81
N GLU A 208 9.04 -18.45 -15.40
CA GLU A 208 8.29 -17.36 -14.76
C GLU A 208 8.98 -16.89 -13.47
N LYS A 209 9.39 -17.84 -12.61
CA LYS A 209 10.11 -17.54 -11.37
C LYS A 209 11.45 -16.85 -11.64
N ALA A 210 12.21 -17.35 -12.62
CA ALA A 210 13.49 -16.77 -13.01
C ALA A 210 13.33 -15.34 -13.55
N VAL A 211 12.39 -15.12 -14.47
CA VAL A 211 12.10 -13.78 -15.03
C VAL A 211 11.60 -12.83 -13.94
N SER A 212 10.70 -13.29 -13.07
CA SER A 212 10.22 -12.50 -11.93
C SER A 212 11.35 -12.08 -11.00
N LEU A 213 12.27 -13.00 -10.66
CA LEU A 213 13.40 -12.72 -9.78
C LEU A 213 14.38 -11.73 -10.41
N VAL A 214 14.74 -11.94 -11.68
CA VAL A 214 15.64 -11.04 -12.41
C VAL A 214 15.04 -9.64 -12.48
N THR A 215 13.74 -9.54 -12.81
CA THR A 215 13.03 -8.26 -12.87
C THR A 215 13.00 -7.58 -11.51
N ALA A 216 12.71 -8.31 -10.44
CA ALA A 216 12.68 -7.78 -9.07
C ALA A 216 14.05 -7.25 -8.63
N VAL A 217 15.14 -7.97 -8.91
CA VAL A 217 16.50 -7.53 -8.59
C VAL A 217 16.87 -6.27 -9.37
N LEU A 218 16.56 -6.21 -10.67
CA LEU A 218 16.85 -5.03 -11.49
C LEU A 218 16.04 -3.81 -11.04
N ILE A 219 14.81 -3.99 -10.59
CA ILE A 219 13.99 -2.90 -10.03
C ILE A 219 14.56 -2.46 -8.68
N ALA A 220 14.87 -3.39 -7.77
CA ALA A 220 15.33 -3.10 -6.42
C ALA A 220 16.69 -2.40 -6.39
N PHE A 221 17.61 -2.77 -7.28
CA PHE A 221 18.97 -2.24 -7.31
C PHE A 221 19.26 -1.33 -8.51
N GLY A 222 18.26 -1.07 -9.36
CA GLY A 222 18.42 -0.26 -10.57
C GLY A 222 18.56 1.24 -10.34
N GLY A 223 18.21 1.74 -9.14
CA GLY A 223 18.25 3.17 -8.82
C GLY A 223 17.47 4.00 -9.84
N GLU A 224 18.12 4.99 -10.46
CA GLU A 224 17.55 5.85 -11.52
C GLU A 224 17.15 5.05 -12.78
N TYR A 225 17.70 3.85 -12.97
CA TYR A 225 17.45 2.97 -14.11
C TYR A 225 16.39 1.91 -13.83
N MET A 226 15.56 2.06 -12.78
CA MET A 226 14.48 1.13 -12.44
C MET A 226 13.58 0.77 -13.65
N TRP A 227 13.33 1.75 -14.52
CA TRP A 227 12.55 1.58 -15.74
C TRP A 227 13.15 0.55 -16.72
N LEU A 228 14.48 0.44 -16.78
CA LEU A 228 15.16 -0.59 -17.57
C LEU A 228 14.89 -1.99 -17.02
N GLY A 229 14.79 -2.12 -15.69
CA GLY A 229 14.46 -3.40 -15.04
C GLY A 229 13.10 -3.93 -15.49
N ILE A 230 12.09 -3.06 -15.53
CA ILE A 230 10.76 -3.39 -16.04
C ILE A 230 10.82 -3.78 -17.53
N LEU A 231 11.50 -2.97 -18.35
CA LEU A 231 11.62 -3.22 -19.79
C LEU A 231 12.28 -4.58 -20.08
N ILE A 232 13.39 -4.88 -19.39
CA ILE A 232 14.09 -6.16 -19.49
C ILE A 232 13.17 -7.29 -19.04
N GLY A 233 12.44 -7.12 -17.94
CA GLY A 233 11.46 -8.09 -17.46
C GLY A 233 10.38 -8.42 -18.49
N LEU A 234 9.82 -7.40 -19.15
CA LEU A 234 8.83 -7.58 -20.22
C LEU A 234 9.41 -8.34 -21.43
N ILE A 235 10.62 -7.98 -21.86
CA ILE A 235 11.31 -8.65 -22.98
C ILE A 235 11.58 -10.12 -22.63
N LEU A 236 12.10 -10.38 -21.44
CA LEU A 236 12.38 -11.74 -20.97
C LEU A 236 11.10 -12.57 -20.81
N SER A 237 10.02 -11.95 -20.31
CA SER A 237 8.72 -12.62 -20.21
C SER A 237 8.22 -13.05 -21.59
N TYR A 238 8.24 -12.16 -22.57
CA TYR A 238 7.84 -12.48 -23.94
C TYR A 238 8.72 -13.59 -24.56
N ALA A 239 10.04 -13.52 -24.39
CA ALA A 239 10.98 -14.45 -25.01
C ALA A 239 11.00 -15.85 -24.36
N LEU A 240 10.86 -15.94 -23.03
CA LEU A 240 11.12 -17.16 -22.26
C LEU A 240 9.89 -17.79 -21.63
N VAL A 241 8.77 -17.05 -21.48
CA VAL A 241 7.55 -17.56 -20.84
C VAL A 241 6.47 -17.93 -21.87
N ASP A 242 6.35 -17.14 -22.95
CA ASP A 242 5.29 -17.31 -23.97
C ASP A 242 5.66 -18.29 -25.10
N ASN A 243 6.89 -18.81 -25.10
CA ASN A 243 7.35 -19.73 -26.13
C ASN A 243 6.90 -21.17 -25.80
N LYS A 244 5.81 -21.62 -26.43
CA LYS A 244 5.22 -22.96 -26.25
C LYS A 244 6.15 -24.11 -26.68
N ASP A 245 7.24 -23.81 -27.39
CA ASP A 245 8.20 -24.80 -27.87
C ASP A 245 9.28 -25.17 -26.84
N ILE A 246 9.22 -24.58 -25.64
CA ILE A 246 10.14 -24.86 -24.55
C ILE A 246 9.40 -25.66 -23.47
N GLU A 247 9.26 -26.97 -23.69
CA GLU A 247 8.99 -27.94 -22.63
C GLU A 247 10.21 -28.00 -21.69
N ASN A 248 10.30 -27.06 -20.75
CA ASN A 248 11.21 -27.19 -19.63
C ASN A 248 10.48 -27.97 -18.53
N GLY A 249 10.85 -29.24 -18.40
CA GLY A 249 10.29 -30.19 -17.43
C GLY A 249 10.59 -29.92 -15.96
#